data_AF-A0A5J6UD14-F1
#
_entry.id   AF-A0A5J6UD14-F1
#
_cell.length_a   1.000
_cell.length_b   1.000
_cell.length_c   1.000
_cell.angle_alpha   90.00
_cell.angle_beta   90.00
_cell.angle_gamma   90.00
#
_symmetry.space_group_name_H-M   'P 1'
#
loop_
_entity.id
_entity.type
_entity.pdbx_description
1 polymer ?
#
loop_
_entity_poly.entity_id
_entity_poly.type
_entity_poly.pdbx_seq_one_letter_code
_entity_poly.pdbx_strand_id
1 'polypeptide(L)'
;MTVMTAPAQPDPSEEPERPTSCFAIGPIGNRLAPRGTPELALYEDALEVYETVTLPACARHGIKPVRADELPGSGEITEQICRHVREADIVIADLGGGNANVMYELGLRHAIGKPTIQIGDHAQLPFDVANIRTIRFDRTRSGLIRARKELEAALEAGLRNGFETLTSARVMRSEEALAGRVVKADDETAPGFVDTMAALEPELELVLRDFEEVGEAAEELGRALEETTPDLERLGQGNAQPSAWVLGLGKVAKVISEPAEELNGTTIRLSDRMKKIDEGVRHLLECISAMPKQSRGEEVNDFLRQLVEMETFPEETVRDLNELGQLMDWIKAMSRQLRKPVGKVSMSIGRLNRAAACVNEWAERARTMLERDT
;
A
#
# COMPACT_ATOMS: atom_id res chain seq x y z
N MET A 1 1.41 -55.58 8.19
CA MET A 1 1.36 -54.72 6.99
C MET A 1 1.20 -53.29 7.46
N THR A 2 2.32 -52.56 7.52
CA THR A 2 2.34 -51.16 7.95
C THR A 2 2.50 -50.32 6.70
N VAL A 3 1.47 -49.56 6.34
CA VAL A 3 1.48 -48.67 5.17
C VAL A 3 2.31 -47.45 5.54
N MET A 4 3.52 -47.34 4.97
CA MET A 4 4.31 -46.11 4.99
C MET A 4 3.76 -45.19 3.89
N THR A 5 3.07 -44.12 4.28
CA THR A 5 2.73 -43.02 3.38
C THR A 5 3.99 -42.18 3.12
N ALA A 6 4.33 -42.02 1.83
CA ALA A 6 5.40 -41.14 1.39
C ALA A 6 5.05 -39.66 1.68
N PRO A 7 6.03 -38.80 1.97
CA PRO A 7 5.78 -37.37 2.16
C PRO A 7 5.31 -36.74 0.85
N ALA A 8 4.29 -35.90 0.93
CA ALA A 8 3.78 -35.13 -0.20
C ALA A 8 4.89 -34.26 -0.80
N GLN A 9 5.04 -34.28 -2.13
CA GLN A 9 5.94 -33.36 -2.82
C GLN A 9 5.38 -31.93 -2.73
N PRO A 10 6.23 -30.91 -2.52
CA PRO A 10 5.82 -29.51 -2.50
C PRO A 10 5.31 -29.08 -3.88
N ASP A 11 4.32 -28.20 -3.87
CA ASP A 11 3.65 -27.63 -5.03
C ASP A 11 4.65 -26.84 -5.91
N PRO A 12 4.77 -27.14 -7.21
CA PRO A 12 5.69 -26.44 -8.11
C PRO A 12 5.29 -24.97 -8.42
N SER A 13 4.23 -24.44 -7.80
CA SER A 13 3.80 -23.04 -7.93
C SER A 13 4.30 -22.07 -6.85
N GLU A 14 5.03 -22.56 -5.83
CA GLU A 14 5.71 -21.68 -4.86
C GLU A 14 7.17 -21.44 -5.28
N GLU A 15 7.42 -20.35 -6.02
CA GLU A 15 8.77 -19.80 -6.08
C GLU A 15 9.21 -19.46 -4.65
N PRO A 16 10.42 -19.85 -4.21
CA PRO A 16 10.88 -19.51 -2.87
C PRO A 16 10.92 -17.99 -2.72
N GLU A 17 10.12 -17.45 -1.80
CA GLU A 17 10.10 -16.01 -1.50
C GLU A 17 11.54 -15.55 -1.25
N ARG A 18 12.06 -14.70 -2.15
CA ARG A 18 13.41 -14.15 -1.98
C ARG A 18 13.45 -13.37 -0.65
N PRO A 19 14.47 -13.57 0.20
CA PRO A 19 14.55 -12.86 1.47
C PRO A 19 14.62 -11.35 1.23
N THR A 20 13.81 -10.58 1.95
CA THR A 20 13.78 -9.12 1.85
C THR A 20 15.15 -8.53 2.18
N SER A 21 15.75 -7.86 1.21
CA SER A 21 17.06 -7.22 1.36
C SER A 21 16.92 -5.85 2.04
N CYS A 22 17.81 -5.57 2.99
CA CYS A 22 17.86 -4.28 3.67
C CYS A 22 19.27 -3.71 3.67
N PHE A 23 19.40 -2.43 3.32
CA PHE A 23 20.66 -1.71 3.36
C PHE A 23 20.59 -0.60 4.41
N ALA A 24 21.59 -0.56 5.29
CA ALA A 24 21.71 0.44 6.33
C ALA A 24 22.74 1.49 5.91
N ILE A 25 22.27 2.74 5.74
CA ILE A 25 23.12 3.90 5.53
C ILE A 25 23.26 4.68 6.84
N GLY A 26 24.47 5.15 7.12
CA GLY A 26 24.76 5.88 8.34
C GLY A 26 26.14 6.53 8.26
N PRO A 27 26.49 7.40 9.21
CA PRO A 27 27.74 8.13 9.17
C PRO A 27 28.95 7.18 9.15
N ILE A 28 29.82 7.36 8.17
CA ILE A 28 31.08 6.62 8.07
C ILE A 28 32.17 7.44 8.73
N GLY A 29 32.51 7.10 9.97
CA GLY A 29 33.69 7.64 10.66
C GLY A 29 34.97 6.89 10.30
N ASN A 30 36.02 7.07 11.10
CA ASN A 30 37.30 6.36 10.92
C ASN A 30 37.61 5.51 12.15
N ARG A 31 37.39 4.19 12.03
CA ARG A 31 37.68 3.20 13.08
C ARG A 31 39.15 3.13 13.52
N LEU A 32 40.07 3.67 12.71
CA LEU A 32 41.52 3.69 12.98
C LEU A 32 42.00 5.06 13.46
N ALA A 33 41.11 6.04 13.60
CA ALA A 33 41.50 7.35 14.11
C ALA A 33 41.95 7.27 15.58
N PRO A 34 42.85 8.16 16.02
CA PRO A 34 43.29 8.19 17.41
C PRO A 34 42.12 8.34 18.39
N ARG A 35 42.30 7.84 19.61
CA ARG A 35 41.27 7.98 20.65
C ARG A 35 40.99 9.46 20.95
N GLY A 36 39.71 9.78 21.06
CA GLY A 36 39.23 11.13 21.37
C GLY A 36 39.12 12.06 20.17
N THR A 37 39.35 11.58 18.94
CA THR A 37 39.06 12.39 17.75
C THR A 37 37.59 12.30 17.35
N PRO A 38 37.04 13.35 16.70
CA PRO A 38 35.66 13.36 16.22
C PRO A 38 35.35 12.21 15.25
N GLU A 39 36.32 11.78 14.44
CA GLU A 39 36.14 10.74 13.43
C GLU A 39 35.96 9.35 14.05
N LEU A 40 36.64 9.07 15.17
CA LEU A 40 36.44 7.83 15.92
C LEU A 40 35.09 7.86 16.64
N ALA A 41 34.76 8.98 17.29
CA ALA A 41 33.48 9.15 17.97
C ALA A 41 32.30 8.94 17.01
N LEU A 42 32.35 9.54 15.81
CA LEU A 42 31.33 9.37 14.78
C LEU A 42 31.14 7.89 14.38
N TYR A 43 32.25 7.13 14.26
CA TYR A 43 32.19 5.70 13.95
C TYR A 43 31.55 4.89 15.09
N GLU A 44 32.00 5.11 16.33
CA GLU A 44 31.48 4.40 17.51
C GLU A 44 29.99 4.68 17.74
N ASP A 45 29.59 5.94 17.58
CA ASP A 45 28.21 6.38 17.69
C ASP A 45 27.30 5.73 16.64
N ALA A 46 27.72 5.72 15.37
CA ALA A 46 26.96 5.08 14.30
C ALA A 46 26.89 3.55 14.47
N LEU A 47 27.97 2.94 14.98
CA LEU A 47 28.00 1.53 15.32
C LEU A 47 27.02 1.19 16.45
N GLU A 48 26.95 2.00 17.51
CA GLU A 48 26.00 1.80 18.61
C GLU A 48 24.55 1.83 18.09
N VAL A 49 24.20 2.82 17.28
CA VAL A 49 22.85 2.91 16.69
C VAL A 49 22.55 1.66 15.84
N TYR A 50 23.48 1.27 14.97
CA TYR A 50 23.30 0.10 14.12
C TYR A 50 23.09 -1.19 14.93
N GLU A 51 23.94 -1.46 15.93
CA GLU A 51 23.90 -2.70 16.71
C GLU A 51 22.73 -2.75 17.70
N THR A 52 22.32 -1.61 18.26
CA THR A 52 21.28 -1.56 19.32
C THR A 52 19.87 -1.31 18.78
N VAL A 53 19.76 -0.68 17.61
CA VAL A 53 18.49 -0.27 17.00
C VAL A 53 18.24 -1.04 15.70
N THR A 54 19.05 -0.82 14.68
CA THR A 54 18.78 -1.29 13.30
C THR A 54 18.84 -2.80 13.20
N LEU A 55 19.95 -3.41 13.62
CA LEU A 55 20.18 -4.85 13.54
C LEU A 55 19.09 -5.67 14.28
N PRO A 56 18.78 -5.40 15.57
CA PRO A 56 17.75 -6.17 16.28
C PRO A 56 16.33 -5.90 15.78
N ALA A 57 16.02 -4.69 15.31
CA ALA A 57 14.70 -4.39 14.74
C ALA A 57 14.46 -5.18 13.44
N CYS A 58 15.46 -5.24 12.56
CA CYS A 58 15.40 -6.03 11.33
C CYS A 58 15.34 -7.54 11.63
N ALA A 59 16.15 -8.02 12.58
CA ALA A 59 16.20 -9.44 12.95
C ALA A 59 14.83 -9.98 13.41
N ARG A 60 14.01 -9.16 14.09
CA ARG A 60 12.65 -9.50 14.50
C ARG A 60 11.72 -9.87 13.33
N HIS A 61 12.03 -9.35 12.14
CA HIS A 61 11.27 -9.56 10.90
C HIS A 61 12.00 -10.48 9.91
N GLY A 62 13.04 -11.21 10.34
CA GLY A 62 13.80 -12.10 9.46
C GLY A 62 14.69 -11.37 8.44
N ILE A 63 14.91 -10.07 8.62
CA ILE A 63 15.69 -9.22 7.71
C ILE A 63 17.11 -9.08 8.28
N LYS A 64 18.12 -9.27 7.42
CA LYS A 64 19.52 -8.98 7.75
C LYS A 64 19.96 -7.69 7.05
N PRO A 65 20.10 -6.56 7.78
CA PRO A 65 20.55 -5.32 7.18
C PRO A 65 22.05 -5.39 6.89
N VAL A 66 22.47 -4.93 5.73
CA VAL A 66 23.88 -4.82 5.34
C VAL A 66 24.33 -3.37 5.52
N ARG A 67 25.44 -3.15 6.23
CA ARG A 67 26.03 -1.81 6.37
C ARG A 67 27.10 -1.58 5.31
N ALA A 68 27.27 -0.33 4.88
CA ALA A 68 28.17 0.05 3.78
C ALA A 68 29.65 -0.36 4.01
N ASP A 69 30.15 -0.31 5.25
CA ASP A 69 31.52 -0.69 5.62
C ASP A 69 31.72 -2.21 5.83
N GLU A 70 30.64 -3.00 5.82
CA GLU A 70 30.67 -4.47 5.89
C GLU A 70 30.75 -5.13 4.51
N LEU A 71 30.63 -4.36 3.42
CA LEU A 71 30.60 -4.87 2.06
C LEU A 71 31.95 -5.53 1.69
N PRO A 72 31.99 -6.86 1.49
CA PRO A 72 33.20 -7.55 1.09
C PRO A 72 33.27 -7.58 -0.44
N GLY A 73 34.06 -6.70 -1.06
CA GLY A 73 34.23 -6.72 -2.51
C GLY A 73 35.41 -5.88 -3.01
N SER A 74 36.14 -6.40 -4.00
CA SER A 74 37.06 -5.61 -4.82
C SER A 74 36.25 -4.72 -5.78
N GLY A 75 36.49 -3.41 -5.76
CA GLY A 75 35.82 -2.41 -6.60
C GLY A 75 35.79 -1.04 -5.93
N GLU A 76 35.25 -0.02 -6.59
CA GLU A 76 35.07 1.29 -5.97
C GLU A 76 33.92 1.24 -4.97
N ILE A 77 34.18 1.64 -3.72
CA ILE A 77 33.22 1.66 -2.62
C ILE A 77 31.95 2.44 -3.02
N THR A 78 32.12 3.54 -3.75
CA THR A 78 31.03 4.38 -4.25
C THR A 78 30.09 3.62 -5.20
N GLU A 79 30.62 2.81 -6.12
CA GLU A 79 29.78 2.02 -7.04
C GLU A 79 28.97 0.97 -6.28
N GLN A 80 29.59 0.31 -5.29
CA GLN A 80 28.92 -0.70 -4.48
C GLN A 80 27.81 -0.11 -3.62
N ILE A 81 28.05 1.06 -3.00
CA ILE A 81 27.02 1.79 -2.24
C ILE A 81 25.86 2.18 -3.15
N CYS A 82 26.13 2.80 -4.30
CA CYS A 82 25.08 3.18 -5.26
C CYS A 82 24.23 1.99 -5.69
N ARG A 83 24.86 0.83 -5.91
CA ARG A 83 24.17 -0.41 -6.24
C ARG A 83 23.23 -0.87 -5.13
N HIS A 84 23.70 -0.91 -3.88
CA HIS A 84 22.88 -1.33 -2.74
C HIS A 84 21.74 -0.34 -2.46
N VAL A 85 22.01 0.96 -2.53
CA VAL A 85 21.00 2.02 -2.42
C VAL A 85 19.89 1.84 -3.46
N ARG A 86 20.24 1.44 -4.69
CA ARG A 86 19.27 1.19 -5.76
C ARG A 86 18.53 -0.13 -5.63
N GLU A 87 19.23 -1.21 -5.29
CA GLU A 87 18.72 -2.56 -5.42
C GLU A 87 17.97 -3.04 -4.18
N ALA A 88 18.40 -2.64 -2.98
CA ALA A 88 17.79 -3.08 -1.73
C ALA A 88 16.28 -2.81 -1.68
N ASP A 89 15.53 -3.78 -1.16
CA ASP A 89 14.08 -3.65 -0.98
C ASP A 89 13.76 -2.54 0.03
N ILE A 90 14.54 -2.45 1.12
CA ILE A 90 14.39 -1.43 2.17
C ILE A 90 15.73 -0.74 2.46
N VAL A 91 15.72 0.59 2.58
CA VAL A 91 16.85 1.36 3.13
C VAL A 91 16.48 1.91 4.50
N ILE A 92 17.36 1.75 5.49
CA ILE A 92 17.27 2.40 6.80
C ILE A 92 18.40 3.41 6.87
N ALA A 93 18.05 4.69 7.07
CA ALA A 93 18.99 5.80 7.03
C ALA A 93 19.14 6.47 8.40
N ASP A 94 20.34 6.41 8.98
CA ASP A 94 20.70 7.14 10.19
C ASP A 94 21.19 8.55 9.86
N LEU A 95 20.32 9.53 10.10
CA LEU A 95 20.56 10.96 9.83
C LEU A 95 21.25 11.68 11.00
N GLY A 96 21.72 10.95 12.02
CA GLY A 96 22.40 11.49 13.18
C GLY A 96 23.52 12.48 12.80
N GLY A 97 23.54 13.63 13.48
CA GLY A 97 24.52 14.69 13.23
C GLY A 97 24.47 15.34 11.84
N GLY A 98 23.47 15.05 10.99
CA GLY A 98 23.31 15.68 9.67
C GLY A 98 24.45 15.36 8.68
N ASN A 99 24.99 14.15 8.73
CA ASN A 99 26.13 13.75 7.90
C ASN A 99 25.86 13.91 6.39
N ALA A 100 26.72 14.66 5.69
CA ALA A 100 26.55 14.98 4.28
C ALA A 100 26.55 13.74 3.36
N ASN A 101 27.32 12.69 3.70
CA ASN A 101 27.37 11.46 2.89
C ASN A 101 26.03 10.73 2.97
N VAL A 102 25.46 10.64 4.18
CA VAL A 102 24.14 10.01 4.37
C VAL A 102 23.07 10.80 3.62
N MET A 103 23.12 12.14 3.64
CA MET A 103 22.18 12.98 2.89
C MET A 103 22.28 12.74 1.37
N TYR A 104 23.50 12.54 0.85
CA TYR A 104 23.71 12.23 -0.56
C TYR A 104 23.11 10.86 -0.94
N GLU A 105 23.41 9.81 -0.18
CA GLU A 105 22.86 8.46 -0.39
C GLU A 105 21.34 8.43 -0.25
N LEU A 106 20.80 9.16 0.74
CA LEU A 106 19.37 9.34 0.95
C LEU A 106 18.71 10.04 -0.24
N GLY A 107 19.35 11.08 -0.78
CA GLY A 107 18.87 11.77 -1.98
C GLY A 107 18.77 10.84 -3.20
N LEU A 108 19.81 10.01 -3.44
CA LEU A 108 19.78 8.98 -4.48
C LEU A 108 18.64 7.99 -4.26
N ARG A 109 18.46 7.53 -3.02
CA ARG A 109 17.36 6.61 -2.66
C ARG A 109 15.99 7.25 -2.89
N HIS A 110 15.82 8.52 -2.53
CA HIS A 110 14.60 9.28 -2.73
C HIS A 110 14.26 9.39 -4.22
N ALA A 111 15.24 9.68 -5.08
CA ALA A 111 15.00 9.71 -6.54
C ALA A 111 14.51 8.34 -7.05
N ILE A 112 15.09 7.26 -6.54
CA ILE A 112 14.73 5.88 -6.93
C ILE A 112 13.33 5.51 -6.44
N GLY A 113 12.81 6.11 -5.36
CA GLY A 113 11.42 5.94 -4.91
C GLY A 113 11.08 4.57 -4.34
N LYS A 114 12.07 3.87 -3.80
CA LYS A 114 11.87 2.60 -3.09
C LYS A 114 11.79 2.81 -1.57
N PRO A 115 11.23 1.85 -0.80
CA PRO A 115 11.01 1.97 0.65
C PRO A 115 12.22 2.49 1.43
N THR A 116 12.00 3.52 2.25
CA THR A 116 13.05 4.17 3.06
C THR A 116 12.51 4.54 4.43
N ILE A 117 13.23 4.17 5.50
CA ILE A 117 12.92 4.57 6.87
C ILE A 117 14.06 5.45 7.38
N GLN A 118 13.73 6.65 7.86
CA GLN A 118 14.69 7.57 8.46
C GLN A 118 14.70 7.39 9.98
N ILE A 119 15.90 7.27 10.55
CA ILE A 119 16.16 7.33 11.99
C ILE A 119 17.17 8.46 12.24
N GLY A 120 17.17 9.05 13.42
CA GLY A 120 18.17 10.07 13.72
C GLY A 120 18.04 10.61 15.13
N ASP A 121 19.06 11.34 15.56
CA ASP A 121 19.02 12.00 16.85
C ASP A 121 17.98 13.15 16.87
N HIS A 122 17.66 13.66 18.06
CA HIS A 122 16.74 14.78 18.22
C HIS A 122 17.31 16.12 17.70
N ALA A 123 18.45 16.14 17.00
CA ALA A 123 18.97 17.36 16.42
C ALA A 123 18.06 17.92 15.31
N GLN A 124 18.28 19.17 14.96
CA GLN A 124 17.58 19.83 13.88
C GLN A 124 18.06 19.24 12.55
N LEU A 125 17.29 18.29 12.02
CA LEU A 125 17.50 17.77 10.66
C LEU A 125 17.47 18.92 9.64
N PRO A 126 18.23 18.82 8.53
CA PRO A 126 18.17 19.79 7.44
C PRO A 126 16.73 19.99 6.92
N PHE A 127 16.43 21.20 6.45
CA PHE A 127 15.09 21.56 5.97
C PHE A 127 14.56 20.58 4.90
N ASP A 128 15.43 20.10 4.02
CA ASP A 128 15.10 19.20 2.91
C ASP A 128 14.51 17.85 3.34
N VAL A 129 14.79 17.39 4.57
CA VAL A 129 14.31 16.11 5.12
C VAL A 129 13.47 16.28 6.37
N ALA A 130 13.35 17.50 6.90
CA ALA A 130 12.65 17.78 8.15
C ALA A 130 11.16 17.41 8.13
N ASN A 131 10.52 17.48 6.95
CA ASN A 131 9.11 17.14 6.75
C ASN A 131 8.87 15.64 6.48
N ILE A 132 9.92 14.83 6.40
CA ILE A 132 9.81 13.39 6.22
C ILE A 132 9.77 12.72 7.60
N ARG A 133 8.90 11.72 7.75
CA ARG A 133 8.76 10.97 9.00
C ARG A 133 10.09 10.33 9.38
N THR A 134 10.71 10.86 10.44
CA THR A 134 11.94 10.33 11.03
C THR A 134 11.66 9.81 12.43
N ILE A 135 12.15 8.60 12.73
CA ILE A 135 12.16 8.06 14.09
C ILE A 135 13.28 8.79 14.85
N ARG A 136 12.87 9.74 15.69
CA ARG A 136 13.79 10.58 16.46
C ARG A 136 14.12 9.94 17.81
N PHE A 137 15.38 9.99 18.21
CA PHE A 137 15.81 9.47 19.50
C PHE A 137 16.90 10.29 20.16
N ASP A 138 17.00 10.17 21.48
CA ASP A 138 18.19 10.60 22.21
C ASP A 138 19.16 9.42 22.34
N ARG A 139 20.46 9.69 22.34
CA ARG A 139 21.51 8.67 22.56
C ARG A 139 21.65 8.26 24.03
N THR A 140 20.50 8.04 24.66
CA THR A 140 20.39 7.42 25.98
C THR A 140 19.93 5.99 25.79
N ARG A 141 20.23 5.13 26.77
CA ARG A 141 19.76 3.74 26.75
C ARG A 141 18.25 3.62 26.50
N SER A 142 17.46 4.46 27.15
CA SER A 142 15.99 4.50 26.95
C SER A 142 15.60 4.99 25.56
N GLY A 143 16.31 5.98 25.02
CA GLY A 143 16.07 6.52 23.68
C GLY A 143 16.33 5.48 22.59
N LEU A 144 17.46 4.76 22.67
CA LEU A 144 17.79 3.69 21.72
C LEU A 144 16.78 2.52 21.78
N ILE A 145 16.35 2.12 22.99
CA ILE A 145 15.30 1.09 23.14
C ILE A 145 13.98 1.55 22.50
N ARG A 146 13.65 2.83 22.63
CA ARG A 146 12.44 3.41 22.03
C ARG A 146 12.55 3.43 20.51
N ALA A 147 13.67 3.93 19.97
CA ALA A 147 13.96 3.94 18.54
C ALA A 147 13.81 2.55 17.93
N ARG A 148 14.35 1.52 18.60
CA ARG A 148 14.20 0.13 18.16
C ARG A 148 12.74 -0.30 18.05
N LYS A 149 11.93 -0.03 19.07
CA LYS A 149 10.50 -0.39 19.05
C LYS A 149 9.74 0.35 17.97
N GLU A 150 10.06 1.63 17.74
CA GLU A 150 9.44 2.43 16.69
C GLU A 150 9.86 1.94 15.30
N LEU A 151 11.12 1.55 15.12
CA LEU A 151 11.61 0.96 13.89
C LEU A 151 10.99 -0.41 13.62
N GLU A 152 10.85 -1.26 14.65
CA GLU A 152 10.14 -2.54 14.56
C GLU A 152 8.69 -2.33 14.10
N ALA A 153 7.99 -1.33 14.64
CA ALA A 153 6.61 -1.01 14.26
C ALA A 153 6.51 -0.43 12.84
N ALA A 154 7.47 0.41 12.43
CA ALA A 154 7.54 0.96 11.08
C ALA A 154 7.78 -0.14 10.04
N LEU A 155 8.69 -1.07 10.32
CA LEU A 155 8.93 -2.25 9.50
C LEU A 155 7.68 -3.15 9.43
N GLU A 156 7.05 -3.45 10.57
CA GLU A 156 5.83 -4.27 10.62
C GLU A 156 4.69 -3.65 9.79
N ALA A 157 4.47 -2.35 9.93
CA ALA A 157 3.44 -1.63 9.18
C ALA A 157 3.76 -1.60 7.68
N GLY A 158 5.00 -1.30 7.30
CA GLY A 158 5.41 -1.24 5.90
C GLY A 158 5.42 -2.60 5.20
N LEU A 159 5.82 -3.66 5.90
CA LEU A 159 5.78 -5.03 5.37
C LEU A 159 4.35 -5.55 5.19
N ARG A 160 3.40 -5.15 6.06
CA ARG A 160 1.98 -5.55 5.95
C ARG A 160 1.16 -4.72 4.98
N ASN A 161 1.35 -3.41 4.99
CA ASN A 161 0.47 -2.46 4.30
C ASN A 161 1.13 -1.83 3.06
N GLY A 162 2.41 -2.14 2.80
CA GLY A 162 3.24 -1.44 1.84
C GLY A 162 3.87 -0.17 2.42
N PHE A 163 4.94 0.30 1.78
CA PHE A 163 5.59 1.57 2.13
C PHE A 163 5.12 2.68 1.21
N GLU A 164 4.85 3.86 1.76
CA GLU A 164 4.50 5.02 0.96
C GLU A 164 5.70 5.57 0.20
N THR A 165 5.50 5.85 -1.09
CA THR A 165 6.49 6.55 -1.91
C THR A 165 6.54 8.03 -1.50
N LEU A 166 7.75 8.58 -1.29
CA LEU A 166 7.94 9.99 -0.92
C LEU A 166 7.52 10.95 -2.04
N THR A 167 7.06 12.15 -1.67
CA THR A 167 6.64 13.18 -2.63
C THR A 167 7.72 13.51 -3.66
N SER A 168 8.97 13.66 -3.25
CA SER A 168 10.10 13.93 -4.16
C SER A 168 10.24 12.83 -5.21
N ALA A 169 10.08 11.57 -4.82
CA ALA A 169 10.12 10.44 -5.76
C ALA A 169 8.92 10.45 -6.70
N ARG A 170 7.71 10.77 -6.19
CA ARG A 170 6.50 10.88 -7.02
C ARG A 170 6.63 11.97 -8.07
N VAL A 171 7.16 13.14 -7.69
CA VAL A 171 7.38 14.28 -8.58
C VAL A 171 8.48 13.95 -9.61
N MET A 172 9.63 13.44 -9.18
CA MET A 172 10.72 13.09 -10.10
C MET A 172 10.33 11.96 -11.05
N ARG A 173 9.56 10.97 -10.59
CA ARG A 173 9.00 9.93 -11.46
C ARG A 173 7.88 10.43 -12.35
N SER A 174 7.11 11.45 -11.93
CA SER A 174 6.16 12.12 -12.81
C SER A 174 6.90 12.87 -13.92
N GLU A 175 8.09 13.42 -13.63
CA GLU A 175 8.99 14.00 -14.63
C GLU A 175 9.72 12.96 -15.48
N GLU A 176 10.09 11.78 -14.97
CA GLU A 176 10.57 10.66 -15.79
C GLU A 176 9.44 10.01 -16.61
N ALA A 177 8.19 10.09 -16.15
CA ALA A 177 7.03 9.82 -16.98
C ALA A 177 6.82 10.92 -18.04
N LEU A 178 7.28 12.15 -17.83
CA LEU A 178 7.32 13.22 -18.86
C LEU A 178 8.56 13.13 -19.77
N ALA A 179 9.72 12.69 -19.27
CA ALA A 179 11.00 12.61 -19.99
C ALA A 179 11.16 11.27 -20.74
N GLY A 180 10.60 10.19 -20.20
CA GLY A 180 10.32 8.94 -20.93
C GLY A 180 9.20 9.08 -21.96
N ARG A 181 8.50 10.23 -21.98
CA ARG A 181 7.49 10.64 -22.96
C ARG A 181 7.99 11.66 -24.00
N VAL A 182 9.31 11.89 -24.10
CA VAL A 182 9.84 12.00 -25.46
C VAL A 182 9.75 10.59 -26.02
N VAL A 183 8.59 10.31 -26.64
CA VAL A 183 8.45 9.24 -27.61
C VAL A 183 9.71 9.29 -28.46
N LYS A 184 10.65 8.35 -28.24
CA LYS A 184 11.48 7.94 -29.37
C LYS A 184 10.45 7.43 -30.35
N ALA A 185 10.29 8.18 -31.44
CA ALA A 185 9.39 7.88 -32.55
C ALA A 185 9.81 6.62 -33.31
N ASP A 186 10.24 5.57 -32.58
CA ASP A 186 10.96 4.41 -33.09
C ASP A 186 10.53 3.10 -32.41
N ASP A 187 9.49 3.13 -31.55
CA ASP A 187 8.75 1.93 -31.17
C ASP A 187 7.40 1.94 -31.90
N GLU A 188 7.38 1.40 -33.13
CA GLU A 188 6.18 1.26 -33.95
C GLU A 188 5.08 0.37 -33.30
N THR A 189 5.37 -0.25 -32.15
CA THR A 189 4.48 -1.21 -31.48
C THR A 189 3.87 -0.73 -30.17
N ALA A 190 4.32 0.42 -29.65
CA ALA A 190 3.75 1.00 -28.43
C ALA A 190 2.35 1.58 -28.72
N PRO A 191 1.31 1.27 -27.91
CA PRO A 191 -0.05 1.75 -28.14
C PRO A 191 -0.10 3.28 -28.16
N GLY A 192 -0.69 3.85 -29.20
CA GLY A 192 -0.97 5.28 -29.26
C GLY A 192 -2.13 5.67 -28.33
N PHE A 193 -2.45 6.96 -28.32
CA PHE A 193 -3.60 7.50 -27.58
C PHE A 193 -4.91 6.77 -27.93
N VAL A 194 -5.16 6.57 -29.23
CA VAL A 194 -6.37 5.91 -29.74
C VAL A 194 -6.39 4.42 -29.38
N ASP A 195 -5.25 3.74 -29.47
CA ASP A 195 -5.15 2.32 -29.10
C ASP A 195 -5.40 2.10 -27.61
N THR A 196 -4.93 3.04 -26.77
CA THR A 196 -5.15 3.02 -25.32
C THR A 196 -6.61 3.27 -24.97
N MET A 197 -7.27 4.21 -25.64
CA MET A 197 -8.71 4.46 -25.51
C MET A 197 -9.52 3.20 -25.87
N ALA A 198 -9.25 2.61 -27.04
CA ALA A 198 -9.94 1.42 -27.53
C ALA A 198 -9.73 0.19 -26.62
N ALA A 199 -8.56 0.06 -26.00
CA ALA A 199 -8.28 -1.03 -25.06
C ALA A 199 -9.02 -0.87 -23.72
N LEU A 200 -9.31 0.37 -23.29
CA LEU A 200 -9.96 0.65 -22.01
C LEU A 200 -11.48 0.63 -22.08
N GLU A 201 -12.06 0.96 -23.22
CA GLU A 201 -13.51 0.98 -23.43
C GLU A 201 -14.22 -0.31 -22.94
N PRO A 202 -13.84 -1.53 -23.39
CA PRO A 202 -14.49 -2.76 -22.90
C PRO A 202 -14.20 -3.04 -21.42
N GLU A 203 -13.08 -2.57 -20.88
CA GLU A 203 -12.74 -2.78 -19.47
C GLU A 203 -13.55 -1.86 -18.54
N LEU A 204 -13.87 -0.64 -18.98
CA LEU A 204 -14.75 0.29 -18.25
C LEU A 204 -16.18 -0.25 -18.16
N GLU A 205 -16.71 -0.85 -19.24
CA GLU A 205 -18.00 -1.54 -19.22
C GLU A 205 -18.01 -2.68 -18.18
N LEU A 206 -16.92 -3.45 -18.11
CA LEU A 206 -16.81 -4.52 -17.13
C LEU A 206 -16.66 -4.01 -15.69
N VAL A 207 -16.09 -2.81 -15.49
CA VAL A 207 -16.09 -2.17 -14.16
C VAL A 207 -17.50 -1.80 -13.72
N LEU A 208 -18.31 -1.21 -14.60
CA LEU A 208 -19.71 -0.91 -14.30
C LEU A 208 -20.48 -2.17 -13.91
N ARG A 209 -20.33 -3.23 -14.69
CA ARG A 209 -20.92 -4.54 -14.38
C ARG A 209 -20.43 -5.11 -13.05
N ASP A 210 -19.13 -5.02 -12.75
CA ASP A 210 -18.59 -5.48 -11.48
C ASP A 210 -19.17 -4.69 -10.29
N PHE A 211 -19.46 -3.39 -10.45
CA PHE A 211 -20.17 -2.60 -9.44
C PHE A 211 -21.64 -3.05 -9.28
N GLU A 212 -22.35 -3.32 -10.38
CA GLU A 212 -23.73 -3.87 -10.34
C GLU A 212 -23.77 -5.19 -9.57
N GLU A 213 -22.85 -6.12 -9.89
CA GLU A 213 -22.75 -7.41 -9.20
C GLU A 213 -22.39 -7.25 -7.70
N VAL A 214 -21.67 -6.19 -7.32
CA VAL A 214 -21.44 -5.85 -5.91
C VAL A 214 -22.73 -5.36 -5.24
N GLY A 215 -23.53 -4.54 -5.93
CA GLY A 215 -24.84 -4.08 -5.45
C GLY A 215 -25.79 -5.24 -5.20
N GLU A 216 -25.92 -6.17 -6.15
CA GLU A 216 -26.76 -7.37 -6.01
C GLU A 216 -26.33 -8.23 -4.81
N ALA A 217 -25.03 -8.46 -4.66
CA ALA A 217 -24.49 -9.22 -3.52
C ALA A 217 -24.71 -8.51 -2.17
N ALA A 218 -24.69 -7.17 -2.16
CA ALA A 218 -24.99 -6.37 -0.98
C ALA A 218 -26.47 -6.47 -0.59
N GLU A 219 -27.39 -6.40 -1.56
CA GLU A 219 -28.82 -6.58 -1.32
C GLU A 219 -29.16 -7.98 -0.79
N GLU A 220 -28.50 -9.02 -1.31
CA GLU A 220 -28.67 -10.38 -0.79
C GLU A 220 -28.20 -10.51 0.66
N LEU A 221 -27.05 -9.91 0.99
CA LEU A 221 -26.56 -9.85 2.37
C LEU A 221 -27.53 -9.08 3.29
N GLY A 222 -28.09 -7.97 2.80
CA GLY A 222 -29.10 -7.18 3.52
C GLY A 222 -30.35 -8.02 3.84
N ARG A 223 -30.92 -8.69 2.84
CA ARG A 223 -32.07 -9.59 3.01
C ARG A 223 -31.77 -10.72 4.01
N ALA A 224 -30.60 -11.34 3.91
CA ALA A 224 -30.15 -12.40 4.81
C ALA A 224 -30.07 -11.92 6.27
N LEU A 225 -29.65 -10.67 6.51
CA LEU A 225 -29.66 -10.07 7.83
C LEU A 225 -31.08 -9.80 8.33
N GLU A 226 -31.94 -9.19 7.49
CA GLU A 226 -33.34 -8.88 7.80
C GLU A 226 -34.14 -10.12 8.23
N GLU A 227 -33.94 -11.26 7.56
CA GLU A 227 -34.57 -12.53 7.92
C GLU A 227 -34.25 -13.01 9.34
N THR A 228 -33.10 -12.59 9.88
CA THR A 228 -32.62 -13.00 11.22
C THR A 228 -32.94 -12.01 12.33
N THR A 229 -33.31 -10.77 11.97
CA THR A 229 -33.64 -9.69 12.92
C THR A 229 -34.73 -10.07 13.93
N PRO A 230 -35.88 -10.66 13.54
CA PRO A 230 -36.94 -10.98 14.50
C PRO A 230 -36.54 -12.02 15.56
N ASP A 231 -35.63 -12.93 15.22
CA ASP A 231 -35.12 -13.93 16.17
C ASP A 231 -34.16 -13.28 17.18
N LEU A 232 -33.34 -12.32 16.74
CA LEU A 232 -32.44 -11.56 17.61
C LEU A 232 -33.20 -10.60 18.53
N GLU A 233 -34.24 -9.93 18.04
CA GLU A 233 -35.10 -9.06 18.86
C GLU A 233 -35.81 -9.84 19.96
N ARG A 234 -36.32 -11.04 19.65
CA ARG A 234 -36.92 -11.94 20.65
C ARG A 234 -35.93 -12.36 21.74
N LEU A 235 -34.66 -12.56 21.39
CA LEU A 235 -33.60 -12.85 22.38
C LEU A 235 -33.26 -11.62 23.22
N GLY A 236 -33.33 -10.41 22.64
CA GLY A 236 -33.09 -9.13 23.31
C GLY A 236 -34.18 -8.69 24.28
N GLN A 237 -35.44 -9.01 23.99
CA GLN A 237 -36.59 -8.67 24.83
C GLN A 237 -36.80 -9.64 26.01
N GLY A 238 -36.20 -10.83 25.96
CA GLY A 238 -36.24 -11.81 27.04
C GLY A 238 -35.00 -11.79 27.94
N ASN A 239 -35.10 -12.33 29.15
CA ASN A 239 -33.91 -12.61 29.99
C ASN A 239 -33.20 -13.88 29.49
N ALA A 240 -32.85 -13.89 28.19
CA ALA A 240 -32.33 -15.05 27.50
C ALA A 240 -30.95 -15.45 28.04
N GLN A 241 -30.77 -16.74 28.30
CA GLN A 241 -29.48 -17.22 28.77
C GLN A 241 -28.38 -17.03 27.71
N PRO A 242 -27.11 -16.86 28.11
CA PRO A 242 -25.99 -16.72 27.17
C PRO A 242 -25.90 -17.83 26.12
N SER A 243 -26.32 -19.06 26.44
CA SER A 243 -26.37 -20.18 25.50
C SER A 243 -27.37 -19.97 24.37
N ALA A 244 -28.52 -19.33 24.64
CA ALA A 244 -29.52 -18.98 23.62
C ALA A 244 -28.99 -17.90 22.66
N TRP A 245 -28.23 -16.92 23.18
CA TRP A 245 -27.52 -15.93 22.37
C TRP A 245 -26.49 -16.56 21.43
N VAL A 246 -25.71 -17.53 21.93
CA VAL A 246 -24.74 -18.26 21.09
C VAL A 246 -25.44 -19.01 19.96
N LEU A 247 -26.60 -19.61 20.21
CA LEU A 247 -27.38 -20.31 19.19
C LEU A 247 -27.98 -19.35 18.16
N GLY A 248 -28.60 -18.25 18.60
CA GLY A 248 -29.18 -17.24 17.72
C GLY A 248 -28.15 -16.58 16.81
N LEU A 249 -27.02 -16.16 17.38
CA LEU A 249 -25.90 -15.60 16.62
C LEU A 249 -25.23 -16.64 15.70
N GLY A 250 -25.27 -17.92 16.06
CA GLY A 250 -24.83 -19.01 15.19
C GLY A 250 -25.74 -19.19 13.97
N LYS A 251 -27.07 -19.02 14.14
CA LYS A 251 -28.03 -19.02 13.03
C LYS A 251 -27.75 -17.85 12.09
N VAL A 252 -27.56 -16.65 12.64
CA VAL A 252 -27.19 -15.46 11.84
C VAL A 252 -25.91 -15.73 11.06
N ALA A 253 -24.85 -16.19 11.73
CA ALA A 253 -23.58 -16.50 11.08
C ALA A 253 -23.73 -17.48 9.91
N LYS A 254 -24.58 -18.51 10.06
CA LYS A 254 -24.85 -19.47 9.00
C LYS A 254 -25.56 -18.84 7.81
N VAL A 255 -26.61 -18.04 8.06
CA VAL A 255 -27.43 -17.40 7.02
C VAL A 255 -26.60 -16.40 6.21
N ILE A 256 -25.76 -15.59 6.87
CA ILE A 256 -24.97 -14.56 6.17
C ILE A 256 -23.67 -15.10 5.54
N SER A 257 -23.29 -16.35 5.77
CA SER A 257 -21.97 -16.86 5.36
C SER A 257 -21.75 -16.93 3.85
N GLU A 258 -22.79 -17.32 3.11
CA GLU A 258 -22.76 -17.44 1.65
C GLU A 258 -22.85 -16.05 0.98
N PRO A 259 -23.83 -15.18 1.32
CA PRO A 259 -23.87 -13.81 0.78
C PRO A 259 -22.59 -13.00 1.09
N ALA A 260 -22.01 -13.18 2.29
CA ALA A 260 -20.74 -12.53 2.63
C ALA A 260 -19.54 -13.07 1.82
N GLU A 261 -19.58 -14.32 1.37
CA GLU A 261 -18.55 -14.85 0.47
C GLU A 261 -18.72 -14.33 -0.95
N GLU A 262 -19.95 -14.27 -1.45
CA GLU A 262 -20.27 -13.72 -2.77
C GLU A 262 -19.86 -12.26 -2.88
N LEU A 263 -20.27 -11.42 -1.92
CA LEU A 263 -19.86 -10.01 -1.84
C LEU A 263 -18.32 -9.86 -1.79
N ASN A 264 -17.63 -10.77 -1.10
CA ASN A 264 -16.16 -10.74 -1.06
C ASN A 264 -15.54 -11.16 -2.40
N GLY A 265 -16.12 -12.14 -3.11
CA GLY A 265 -15.70 -12.54 -4.44
C GLY A 265 -15.87 -11.43 -5.49
N THR A 266 -17.04 -10.80 -5.54
CA THR A 266 -17.34 -9.70 -6.47
C THR A 266 -16.42 -8.50 -6.23
N THR A 267 -16.22 -8.09 -4.98
CA THR A 267 -15.32 -6.96 -4.65
C THR A 267 -13.83 -7.25 -4.88
N ILE A 268 -13.38 -8.51 -4.83
CA ILE A 268 -12.01 -8.89 -5.24
C ILE A 268 -11.84 -8.68 -6.74
N ARG A 269 -12.78 -9.20 -7.55
CA ARG A 269 -12.74 -9.07 -9.01
C ARG A 269 -12.75 -7.59 -9.43
N LEU A 270 -13.67 -6.80 -8.87
CA LEU A 270 -13.71 -5.35 -9.06
C LEU A 270 -12.35 -4.70 -8.73
N SER A 271 -11.79 -5.01 -7.56
CA SER A 271 -10.53 -4.42 -7.11
C SER A 271 -9.37 -4.75 -8.03
N ASP A 272 -9.30 -5.96 -8.59
CA ASP A 272 -8.22 -6.36 -9.48
C ASP A 272 -8.38 -5.74 -10.88
N ARG A 273 -9.62 -5.55 -11.35
CA ARG A 273 -9.88 -4.79 -12.59
C ARG A 273 -9.51 -3.33 -12.43
N MET A 274 -9.93 -2.69 -11.34
CA MET A 274 -9.60 -1.29 -11.04
C MET A 274 -8.08 -1.03 -11.06
N LYS A 275 -7.27 -1.94 -10.50
CA LYS A 275 -5.80 -1.82 -10.54
C LYS A 275 -5.23 -1.83 -11.97
N LYS A 276 -5.85 -2.58 -12.89
CA LYS A 276 -5.39 -2.69 -14.28
C LYS A 276 -5.74 -1.45 -15.08
N ILE A 277 -6.94 -0.89 -14.86
CA ILE A 277 -7.44 0.21 -15.69
C ILE A 277 -7.03 1.60 -15.18
N ASP A 278 -6.78 1.76 -13.88
CA ASP A 278 -6.46 3.06 -13.28
C ASP A 278 -5.24 3.73 -13.91
N GLU A 279 -4.18 2.97 -14.18
CA GLU A 279 -2.99 3.49 -14.86
C GLU A 279 -3.33 3.99 -16.27
N GLY A 280 -4.12 3.23 -17.03
CA GLY A 280 -4.54 3.61 -18.37
C GLY A 280 -5.44 4.86 -18.37
N VAL A 281 -6.43 4.93 -17.48
CA VAL A 281 -7.35 6.08 -17.40
C VAL A 281 -6.59 7.33 -16.98
N ARG A 282 -5.69 7.24 -15.99
CA ARG A 282 -4.82 8.35 -15.60
C ARG A 282 -3.91 8.80 -16.74
N HIS A 283 -3.34 7.87 -17.50
CA HIS A 283 -2.52 8.18 -18.65
C HIS A 283 -3.30 8.96 -19.72
N LEU A 284 -4.51 8.50 -20.06
CA LEU A 284 -5.38 9.20 -21.01
C LEU A 284 -5.76 10.60 -20.53
N LEU A 285 -6.15 10.74 -19.26
CA LEU A 285 -6.45 12.05 -18.67
C LEU A 285 -5.25 13.00 -18.73
N GLU A 286 -4.02 12.50 -18.52
CA GLU A 286 -2.80 13.28 -18.70
C GLU A 286 -2.58 13.71 -20.17
N CYS A 287 -2.72 12.78 -21.11
CA CYS A 287 -2.62 13.08 -22.54
C CYS A 287 -3.65 14.14 -22.96
N ILE A 288 -4.91 13.97 -22.58
CA ILE A 288 -5.99 14.92 -22.86
C ILE A 288 -5.68 16.29 -22.25
N SER A 289 -5.12 16.33 -21.04
CA SER A 289 -4.74 17.59 -20.38
C SER A 289 -3.63 18.35 -21.13
N ALA A 290 -2.74 17.64 -21.81
CA ALA A 290 -1.65 18.22 -22.60
C ALA A 290 -2.08 18.60 -24.04
N MET A 291 -3.19 18.06 -24.54
CA MET A 291 -3.69 18.39 -25.88
C MET A 291 -4.23 19.84 -25.95
N PRO A 292 -3.91 20.58 -27.02
CA PRO A 292 -4.59 21.84 -27.32
C PRO A 292 -6.10 21.61 -27.43
N LYS A 293 -6.89 22.47 -26.80
CA LYS A 293 -8.35 22.30 -26.75
C LYS A 293 -9.02 22.18 -28.12
N GLN A 294 -8.54 22.95 -29.10
CA GLN A 294 -9.08 22.93 -30.47
C GLN A 294 -8.83 21.61 -31.19
N SER A 295 -7.94 20.77 -30.65
CA SER A 295 -7.58 19.46 -31.18
C SER A 295 -8.31 18.31 -30.47
N ARG A 296 -9.14 18.59 -29.46
CA ARG A 296 -9.98 17.58 -28.80
C ARG A 296 -11.21 17.31 -29.66
N GLY A 297 -11.31 16.09 -30.20
CA GLY A 297 -12.49 15.63 -30.92
C GLY A 297 -13.66 15.29 -29.99
N GLU A 298 -14.81 14.98 -30.58
CA GLU A 298 -16.03 14.57 -29.85
C GLU A 298 -15.79 13.31 -29.00
N GLU A 299 -15.04 12.34 -29.52
CA GLU A 299 -14.65 11.10 -28.84
C GLU A 299 -13.96 11.33 -27.49
N VAL A 300 -13.10 12.36 -27.41
CA VAL A 300 -12.42 12.72 -26.15
C VAL A 300 -13.41 13.27 -25.14
N ASN A 301 -14.37 14.09 -25.59
CA ASN A 301 -15.39 14.65 -24.71
C ASN A 301 -16.38 13.59 -24.23
N ASP A 302 -16.73 12.63 -25.08
CA ASP A 302 -17.59 11.51 -24.72
C ASP A 302 -16.94 10.62 -23.66
N PHE A 303 -15.65 10.31 -23.82
CA PHE A 303 -14.88 9.60 -22.79
C PHE A 303 -14.85 10.35 -21.45
N LEU A 304 -14.60 11.67 -21.48
CA LEU A 304 -14.63 12.47 -20.25
C LEU A 304 -16.02 12.47 -19.59
N ARG A 305 -17.11 12.55 -20.37
CA ARG A 305 -18.48 12.46 -19.86
C ARG A 305 -18.76 11.09 -19.26
N GLN A 306 -18.33 10.02 -19.91
CA GLN A 306 -18.46 8.66 -19.40
C GLN A 306 -17.79 8.53 -18.02
N LEU A 307 -16.58 9.05 -17.85
CA LEU A 307 -15.90 9.05 -16.54
C LEU A 307 -16.65 9.82 -15.46
N VAL A 308 -17.32 10.92 -15.82
CA VAL A 308 -18.16 11.70 -14.89
C VAL A 308 -19.43 10.94 -14.51
N GLU A 309 -20.09 10.29 -15.47
CA GLU A 309 -21.30 9.51 -15.23
C GLU A 309 -21.06 8.33 -14.28
N MET A 310 -19.87 7.71 -14.36
CA MET A 310 -19.46 6.61 -13.48
C MET A 310 -19.43 6.97 -12.00
N GLU A 311 -19.33 8.25 -11.60
CA GLU A 311 -19.31 8.67 -10.19
C GLU A 311 -20.62 8.36 -9.46
N THR A 312 -21.75 8.44 -10.15
CA THR A 312 -23.08 8.33 -9.53
C THR A 312 -23.41 6.92 -9.04
N PHE A 313 -22.93 5.91 -9.76
CA PHE A 313 -23.26 4.51 -9.51
C PHE A 313 -22.66 3.93 -8.20
N PRO A 314 -21.36 4.08 -7.91
CA PRO A 314 -20.77 3.53 -6.69
C PRO A 314 -21.24 4.21 -5.41
N GLU A 315 -21.66 5.49 -5.44
CA GLU A 315 -21.98 6.25 -4.22
C GLU A 315 -23.10 5.64 -3.36
N GLU A 316 -24.20 5.22 -3.99
CA GLU A 316 -25.35 4.64 -3.28
C GLU A 316 -24.98 3.30 -2.62
N THR A 317 -24.41 2.38 -3.42
CA THR A 317 -23.97 1.06 -2.94
C THR A 317 -22.91 1.18 -1.84
N VAL A 318 -21.97 2.11 -1.98
CA VAL A 318 -20.93 2.41 -0.98
C VAL A 318 -21.55 2.89 0.33
N ARG A 319 -22.51 3.83 0.27
CA ARG A 319 -23.16 4.37 1.47
C ARG A 319 -23.86 3.25 2.24
N ASP A 320 -24.70 2.48 1.56
CA ASP A 320 -25.55 1.47 2.17
C ASP A 320 -24.72 0.35 2.81
N LEU A 321 -23.64 -0.09 2.14
CA LEU A 321 -22.70 -1.05 2.70
C LEU A 321 -21.89 -0.51 3.89
N ASN A 322 -21.54 0.78 3.91
CA ASN A 322 -20.87 1.38 5.05
C ASN A 322 -21.81 1.45 6.27
N GLU A 323 -23.09 1.77 6.08
CA GLU A 323 -24.10 1.73 7.15
C GLU A 323 -24.26 0.32 7.74
N LEU A 324 -24.37 -0.68 6.86
CA LEU A 324 -24.42 -2.09 7.25
C LEU A 324 -23.13 -2.53 7.99
N GLY A 325 -21.97 -2.08 7.54
CA GLY A 325 -20.69 -2.33 8.21
C GLY A 325 -20.65 -1.84 9.65
N GLN A 326 -21.14 -0.62 9.90
CA GLN A 326 -21.21 -0.05 11.25
C GLN A 326 -22.11 -0.87 12.18
N LEU A 327 -23.23 -1.40 11.67
CA LEU A 327 -24.12 -2.28 12.43
C LEU A 327 -23.45 -3.63 12.78
N MET A 328 -22.66 -4.18 11.85
CA MET A 328 -22.02 -5.48 12.03
C MET A 328 -20.80 -5.47 12.96
N ASP A 329 -20.16 -4.32 13.18
CA ASP A 329 -18.97 -4.20 14.04
C ASP A 329 -19.25 -4.60 15.50
N TRP A 330 -20.42 -4.24 16.03
CA TRP A 330 -20.84 -4.66 17.37
C TRP A 330 -21.09 -6.17 17.43
N ILE A 331 -21.77 -6.72 16.42
CA ILE A 331 -22.15 -8.15 16.32
C ILE A 331 -20.89 -9.05 16.23
N LYS A 332 -19.84 -8.58 15.56
CA LYS A 332 -18.53 -9.26 15.46
C LYS A 332 -17.89 -9.57 16.83
N ALA A 333 -18.07 -8.68 17.81
CA ALA A 333 -17.49 -8.83 19.14
C ALA A 333 -18.24 -9.86 20.00
N MET A 334 -19.52 -10.09 19.71
CA MET A 334 -20.39 -10.95 20.52
C MET A 334 -20.15 -12.44 20.34
N SER A 335 -19.73 -12.88 19.15
CA SER A 335 -19.56 -14.31 18.86
C SER A 335 -18.41 -14.60 17.92
N ARG A 336 -17.63 -15.63 18.26
CA ARG A 336 -16.56 -16.14 17.40
C ARG A 336 -17.06 -16.62 16.03
N GLN A 337 -18.32 -17.06 15.95
CA GLN A 337 -18.92 -17.63 14.73
C GLN A 337 -19.15 -16.56 13.66
N LEU A 338 -19.35 -15.31 14.08
CA LEU A 338 -19.60 -14.17 13.18
C LEU A 338 -18.31 -13.53 12.66
N ARG A 339 -17.15 -13.79 13.29
CA ARG A 339 -15.89 -13.15 12.92
C ARG A 339 -15.50 -13.36 11.46
N LYS A 340 -15.72 -14.57 10.93
CA LYS A 340 -15.38 -14.91 9.53
C LYS A 340 -16.32 -14.20 8.53
N PRO A 341 -17.65 -14.38 8.58
CA PRO A 341 -18.54 -13.69 7.64
C PRO A 341 -18.48 -12.17 7.78
N VAL A 342 -18.52 -11.62 9.01
CA VAL A 342 -18.39 -10.17 9.21
C VAL A 342 -17.03 -9.66 8.73
N GLY A 343 -15.96 -10.41 8.97
CA GLY A 343 -14.63 -10.05 8.49
C GLY A 343 -14.55 -9.93 6.96
N LYS A 344 -15.23 -10.82 6.23
CA LYS A 344 -15.35 -10.75 4.77
C LYS A 344 -16.08 -9.49 4.33
N VAL A 345 -17.24 -9.21 4.92
CA VAL A 345 -18.01 -7.98 4.65
C VAL A 345 -17.15 -6.72 4.89
N SER A 346 -16.45 -6.65 6.03
CA SER A 346 -15.53 -5.51 6.31
C SER A 346 -14.43 -5.36 5.26
N MET A 347 -13.86 -6.46 4.77
CA MET A 347 -12.84 -6.42 3.70
C MET A 347 -13.44 -5.96 2.37
N SER A 348 -14.65 -6.43 2.03
CA SER A 348 -15.39 -6.02 0.83
C SER A 348 -15.67 -4.52 0.83
N ILE A 349 -16.19 -3.98 1.95
CA ILE A 349 -16.42 -2.54 2.13
C ILE A 349 -15.13 -1.75 1.90
N GLY A 350 -14.01 -2.20 2.48
CA GLY A 350 -12.72 -1.54 2.30
C GLY A 350 -12.21 -1.54 0.85
N ARG A 351 -12.48 -2.60 0.07
CA ARG A 351 -12.15 -2.65 -1.36
C ARG A 351 -13.06 -1.73 -2.17
N LEU A 352 -14.36 -1.76 -1.90
CA LEU A 352 -15.35 -0.94 -2.58
C LEU A 352 -15.07 0.56 -2.37
N ASN A 353 -14.78 0.98 -1.13
CA ASN A 353 -14.41 2.37 -0.81
C ASN A 353 -13.19 2.85 -1.61
N ARG A 354 -12.18 1.99 -1.83
CA ARG A 354 -11.01 2.33 -2.65
C ARG A 354 -11.36 2.43 -4.14
N ALA A 355 -12.18 1.52 -4.64
CA ALA A 355 -12.64 1.56 -6.02
C ALA A 355 -13.47 2.83 -6.29
N ALA A 356 -14.40 3.16 -5.40
CA ALA A 356 -15.20 4.39 -5.49
C ALA A 356 -14.33 5.65 -5.44
N ALA A 357 -13.38 5.73 -4.50
CA ALA A 357 -12.45 6.87 -4.44
C ALA A 357 -11.64 7.06 -5.74
N CYS A 358 -11.27 5.96 -6.39
CA CYS A 358 -10.57 5.99 -7.66
C CYS A 358 -11.46 6.54 -8.80
N VAL A 359 -12.72 6.08 -8.88
CA VAL A 359 -13.69 6.58 -9.86
C VAL A 359 -13.98 8.07 -9.63
N ASN A 360 -14.15 8.51 -8.38
CA ASN A 360 -14.39 9.91 -8.05
C ASN A 360 -13.19 10.81 -8.45
N GLU A 361 -11.96 10.31 -8.30
CA GLU A 361 -10.77 11.03 -8.78
C GLU A 361 -10.77 11.19 -10.30
N TRP A 362 -11.15 10.15 -11.05
CA TRP A 362 -11.26 10.23 -12.50
C TRP A 362 -12.35 11.21 -12.94
N ALA A 363 -13.54 11.12 -12.32
CA ALA A 363 -14.68 11.99 -12.59
C ALA A 363 -14.34 13.46 -12.32
N GLU A 364 -13.70 13.76 -11.19
CA GLU A 364 -13.31 15.13 -10.85
C GLU A 364 -12.29 15.70 -11.84
N ARG A 365 -11.27 14.90 -12.21
CA ARG A 365 -10.32 15.31 -13.25
C ARG A 365 -11.02 15.53 -14.59
N ALA A 366 -11.94 14.65 -14.98
CA ALA A 366 -12.67 14.77 -16.24
C ALA A 366 -13.58 16.02 -16.25
N ARG A 367 -14.30 16.26 -15.15
CA ARG A 367 -15.13 17.46 -14.94
C ARG A 367 -14.31 18.74 -15.08
N THR A 368 -13.15 18.83 -14.44
CA THR A 368 -12.29 20.03 -14.55
C THR A 368 -11.82 20.28 -15.99
N MET A 369 -11.71 19.23 -16.81
CA MET A 369 -11.35 19.35 -18.23
C MET A 369 -12.52 19.79 -19.11
N LEU A 370 -13.74 19.40 -18.74
CA LEU A 370 -15.00 19.79 -19.40
C LEU A 370 -15.46 21.21 -18.99
N GLU A 371 -15.39 21.58 -17.71
CA GLU A 371 -15.85 22.88 -17.19
C GLU A 371 -14.97 24.05 -17.62
N ARG A 372 -13.69 23.78 -17.94
CA ARG A 372 -12.82 24.78 -18.56
C ARG A 372 -13.35 25.28 -19.91
N ASP A 373 -14.43 24.71 -20.45
CA ASP A 373 -15.08 25.08 -21.72
C ASP A 373 -16.31 26.00 -21.57
N THR A 374 -16.67 26.41 -20.35
CA THR A 374 -17.61 27.53 -20.08
C THR A 374 -16.89 28.74 -19.53
#